data_AF-A0AAV9W7K2-F1
#
_entry.id   AF-A0AAV9W7K2-F1
#
_cell.length_a   1.000
_cell.length_b   1.000
_cell.length_c   1.000
_cell.angle_alpha   90.00
_cell.angle_beta   90.00
_cell.angle_gamma   90.00
#
_symmetry.space_group_name_H-M   'P 1'
#
loop_
_entity.id
_entity.type
_entity.pdbx_description
1 polymer ?
#
loop_
_entity_poly.entity_id
_entity_poly.type
_entity_poly.pdbx_seq_one_letter_code
_entity_poly.pdbx_strand_id
1 'polypeptide(L)'
;MASAIKKLTQNDYTVGLVYVKPLEMQAIIAMLDEEHELLPLNEYDENEYTLGRIGVHNVVIVGPTIGEQGKVAICTVVNQIRLSFKNVKIGLLVGIGGGVPRPGHDVRLGDVVVGAPEYGPAVVEYLGKWNAEGI
;
A
#
# COMPACT_ATOMS: atom_id res chain seq x y z
N MET A 1 4.61 17.74 32.62
CA MET A 1 3.32 17.03 32.48
C MET A 1 3.58 15.84 31.58
N ALA A 2 3.61 14.62 32.11
CA ALA A 2 3.76 13.42 31.29
C ALA A 2 2.49 13.28 30.43
N SER A 3 2.64 13.32 29.10
CA SER A 3 1.54 13.00 28.20
C SER A 3 1.09 11.58 28.50
N ALA A 4 -0.20 11.38 28.79
CA ALA A 4 -0.76 10.03 28.84
C ALA A 4 -0.48 9.36 27.49
N ILE A 5 0.17 8.20 27.50
CA ILE A 5 0.37 7.41 26.28
C ILE A 5 -1.02 7.02 25.80
N LYS A 6 -1.45 7.59 24.68
CA LYS A 6 -2.74 7.28 24.09
C LYS A 6 -2.67 5.84 23.60
N LYS A 7 -3.40 4.93 24.25
CA LYS A 7 -3.53 3.55 23.78
C LYS A 7 -4.34 3.54 22.49
N LEU A 8 -3.68 3.24 21.38
CA LEU A 8 -4.32 3.16 20.07
C LEU A 8 -5.08 1.83 19.92
N THR A 9 -6.12 1.88 19.11
CA THR A 9 -6.96 0.74 18.72
C THR A 9 -7.08 0.70 17.20
N GLN A 10 -7.62 -0.38 16.64
CA GLN A 10 -7.81 -0.52 15.19
C GLN A 10 -8.71 0.59 14.61
N ASN A 11 -9.57 1.19 15.44
CA ASN A 11 -10.46 2.29 15.06
C ASN A 11 -9.75 3.64 14.95
N ASP A 12 -8.53 3.78 15.48
CA ASP A 12 -7.77 5.02 15.38
C ASP A 12 -7.10 5.20 14.00
N TYR A 13 -7.09 4.17 13.16
CA TYR A 13 -6.46 4.17 11.83
C TYR A 13 -7.47 4.49 10.73
N THR A 14 -7.05 5.34 9.79
CA THR A 14 -7.96 5.92 8.78
C THR A 14 -7.49 5.77 7.33
N VAL A 15 -6.19 5.50 7.14
CA VAL A 15 -5.55 5.35 5.84
C VAL A 15 -4.82 4.01 5.78
N GLY A 16 -5.05 3.24 4.73
CA GLY A 16 -4.30 2.03 4.41
C GLY A 16 -3.31 2.30 3.29
N LEU A 17 -2.04 1.92 3.49
CA LEU A 17 -0.95 1.98 2.53
C LEU A 17 -0.57 0.55 2.17
N VAL A 18 -0.94 0.11 0.96
CA VAL A 18 -0.69 -1.24 0.48
C VAL A 18 0.56 -1.25 -0.38
N TYR A 19 1.54 -2.09 -0.06
CA TYR A 19 2.74 -2.28 -0.87
C TYR A 19 2.73 -3.64 -1.58
N VAL A 20 3.54 -3.79 -2.63
CA VAL A 20 3.66 -5.04 -3.39
C VAL A 20 5.01 -5.70 -3.17
N LYS A 21 6.08 -4.92 -2.96
CA LYS A 21 7.45 -5.41 -2.80
C LYS A 21 8.06 -4.94 -1.47
N PRO A 22 8.97 -5.73 -0.87
CA PRO A 22 9.66 -5.33 0.35
C PRO A 22 10.39 -3.98 0.26
N LEU A 23 10.96 -3.64 -0.91
CA LEU A 23 11.60 -2.34 -1.10
C LEU A 23 10.61 -1.16 -0.99
N GLU A 24 9.38 -1.36 -1.46
CA GLU A 24 8.31 -0.35 -1.37
C GLU A 24 7.86 -0.19 0.08
N MET A 25 7.71 -1.30 0.82
CA MET A 25 7.47 -1.27 2.26
C MET A 25 8.50 -0.44 3.00
N GLN A 26 9.79 -0.72 2.78
CA GLN A 26 10.89 0.00 3.44
C GLN A 26 10.84 1.51 3.15
N ALA A 27 10.50 1.89 1.92
CA ALA A 27 10.34 3.29 1.56
C ALA A 27 9.17 3.94 2.31
N ILE A 28 8.03 3.26 2.44
CA ILE A 28 6.86 3.78 3.17
C ILE A 28 7.16 3.88 4.67
N ILE A 29 7.79 2.86 5.27
CA ILE A 29 8.17 2.87 6.68
C ILE A 29 9.12 4.04 6.98
N ALA A 30 10.08 4.31 6.07
CA ALA A 30 10.99 5.44 6.21
C ALA A 30 10.30 6.82 6.17
N MET A 31 9.05 6.90 5.70
CA MET A 31 8.24 8.13 5.70
C MET A 31 7.41 8.32 6.97
N LEU A 32 7.40 7.36 7.90
CA LEU A 32 6.68 7.48 9.16
C LEU A 32 7.30 8.57 10.05
N ASP A 33 6.46 9.42 10.62
CA ASP A 33 6.86 10.30 11.72
C ASP A 33 7.04 9.51 13.03
N GLU A 34 6.26 8.43 13.17
CA GLU A 34 6.17 7.60 14.36
C GLU A 34 5.71 6.19 13.98
N GLU A 35 6.39 5.18 14.50
CA GLU A 35 5.96 3.79 14.43
C GLU A 35 5.16 3.44 15.70
N HIS A 36 4.04 2.73 15.54
CA HIS A 36 3.17 2.30 16.62
C HIS A 36 3.33 0.80 16.89
N GLU A 37 3.02 0.38 18.11
CA GLU A 37 2.95 -1.04 18.46
C GLU A 37 1.89 -1.77 17.61
N LEU A 38 2.21 -3.01 17.22
CA LEU A 38 1.27 -3.89 16.56
C LEU A 38 0.08 -4.18 17.45
N LEU A 39 -1.10 -4.13 16.84
CA LEU A 39 -2.35 -4.48 17.51
C LEU A 39 -2.65 -5.97 17.30
N PRO A 40 -3.40 -6.61 18.22
CA PRO A 40 -3.87 -7.97 18.00
C PRO A 40 -4.72 -8.06 16.72
N LEU A 41 -4.34 -8.96 15.82
CA LEU A 41 -5.04 -9.26 14.57
C LEU A 41 -5.66 -10.65 14.62
N ASN A 42 -6.48 -10.96 13.61
CA ASN A 42 -7.06 -12.29 13.46
C ASN A 42 -5.96 -13.31 13.16
N GLU A 43 -6.04 -14.52 13.72
CA GLU A 43 -5.05 -15.60 13.51
C GLU A 43 -4.96 -16.07 12.05
N TYR A 44 -6.01 -15.85 11.25
CA TYR A 44 -6.05 -16.15 9.82
C TYR A 44 -5.65 -14.94 8.94
N ASP A 45 -5.22 -13.84 9.54
CA ASP A 45 -4.67 -12.68 8.84
C ASP A 45 -3.15 -12.81 8.79
N GLU A 46 -2.67 -13.45 7.72
CA GLU A 46 -1.25 -13.74 7.51
C GLU A 46 -0.48 -12.56 6.90
N ASN A 47 -1.14 -11.43 6.63
CA ASN A 47 -0.48 -10.27 6.03
C ASN A 47 0.59 -9.69 6.95
N GLU A 48 1.56 -9.03 6.32
CA GLU A 48 2.55 -8.24 7.03
C GLU A 48 2.00 -6.84 7.32
N TYR A 49 2.06 -6.42 8.57
CA TYR A 49 1.59 -5.11 9.01
C TYR A 49 2.70 -4.29 9.64
N THR A 50 2.65 -2.99 9.41
CA THR A 50 3.33 -1.97 10.20
C THR A 50 2.36 -0.84 10.45
N LEU A 51 2.30 -0.37 11.70
CA LEU A 51 1.39 0.68 12.11
C LEU A 51 2.18 1.93 12.42
N GLY A 52 1.65 3.10 12.09
CA GLY A 52 2.36 4.33 12.38
C GLY A 52 1.54 5.58 12.11
N ARG A 53 2.24 6.71 12.07
CA ARG A 53 1.66 8.03 11.80
C ARG A 53 2.47 8.76 10.73
N ILE A 54 1.74 9.41 9.81
CA ILE A 54 2.27 10.39 8.85
C ILE A 54 1.42 11.65 8.98
N GLY A 55 2.05 12.75 9.39
CA GLY A 55 1.40 13.99 9.76
C GLY A 55 0.34 13.75 10.84
N VAL A 56 -0.92 14.04 10.50
CA VAL A 56 -2.08 13.89 11.38
C VAL A 56 -2.81 12.55 11.21
N HIS A 57 -2.33 11.68 10.30
CA HIS A 57 -3.01 10.45 9.93
C HIS A 57 -2.32 9.24 10.55
N ASN A 58 -3.08 8.43 11.29
CA ASN A 58 -2.65 7.09 11.64
C ASN A 58 -2.86 6.17 10.44
N VAL A 59 -1.78 5.53 10.00
CA VAL A 59 -1.70 4.73 8.78
C VAL A 59 -1.48 3.26 9.11
N VAL A 60 -2.09 2.40 8.31
CA VAL A 60 -1.84 0.95 8.29
C VAL A 60 -1.00 0.67 7.06
N ILE A 61 0.27 0.35 7.22
CA ILE A 61 1.12 -0.14 6.14
C ILE A 61 0.99 -1.65 6.10
N VAL A 62 0.75 -2.22 4.93
CA VAL A 62 0.42 -3.63 4.82
C VAL A 62 0.74 -4.20 3.45
N GLY A 63 1.19 -5.44 3.43
CA GLY A 63 1.44 -6.18 2.21
C GLY A 63 1.18 -7.66 2.40
N PRO A 64 1.25 -8.44 1.30
CA PRO A 64 1.05 -9.87 1.36
C PRO A 64 2.22 -10.54 2.07
N THR A 65 2.01 -11.76 2.56
CA THR A 65 3.05 -12.58 3.19
C THR A 65 4.28 -12.69 2.29
N ILE A 66 5.49 -12.75 2.89
CA ILE A 66 6.74 -12.92 2.13
C ILE A 66 6.61 -14.08 1.14
N GLY A 67 6.83 -13.78 -0.14
CA GLY A 67 6.78 -14.76 -1.23
C GLY A 67 5.45 -14.81 -1.97
N GLU A 68 4.38 -14.24 -1.42
CA GLU A 68 3.14 -14.02 -2.15
C GLU A 68 3.22 -12.75 -3.00
N GLN A 69 2.71 -12.84 -4.24
CA GLN A 69 2.74 -11.72 -5.18
C GLN A 69 1.52 -11.72 -6.10
N GLY A 70 1.29 -10.58 -6.74
CA GLY A 70 0.28 -10.42 -7.77
C GLY A 70 -1.09 -9.98 -7.23
N LYS A 71 -2.03 -9.78 -8.15
CA LYS A 71 -3.32 -9.14 -7.86
C LYS A 71 -4.17 -9.88 -6.84
N VAL A 72 -4.14 -11.22 -6.86
CA VAL A 72 -4.95 -12.04 -5.94
C VAL A 72 -4.51 -11.84 -4.49
N ALA A 73 -3.20 -11.90 -4.22
CA ALA A 73 -2.65 -11.66 -2.89
C ALA A 73 -3.01 -10.25 -2.39
N ILE A 74 -2.88 -9.23 -3.25
CA ILE A 74 -3.26 -7.85 -2.91
C ILE A 74 -4.77 -7.70 -2.65
N CYS A 75 -5.62 -8.41 -3.40
CA CYS A 75 -7.06 -8.42 -3.11
C CYS A 75 -7.37 -9.00 -1.72
N THR A 76 -6.66 -10.06 -1.33
CA THR A 76 -6.77 -10.67 0.00
C THR A 76 -6.37 -9.67 1.09
N VAL A 77 -5.21 -9.03 0.94
CA VAL A 77 -4.73 -7.95 1.81
C VAL A 77 -5.78 -6.85 1.99
N VAL A 78 -6.29 -6.30 0.89
CA VAL A 78 -7.29 -5.22 0.91
C VAL A 78 -8.58 -5.64 1.63
N ASN A 79 -9.00 -6.89 1.46
CA ASN A 79 -10.18 -7.41 2.14
C ASN A 79 -9.96 -7.55 3.65
N GLN A 80 -8.79 -8.05 4.07
CA GLN A 80 -8.45 -8.19 5.49
C GLN A 80 -8.32 -6.84 6.20
N ILE A 81 -7.68 -5.84 5.59
CA ILE A 81 -7.61 -4.48 6.16
C ILE A 81 -9.01 -3.93 6.44
N ARG A 82 -9.95 -4.12 5.50
CA ARG A 82 -11.34 -3.64 5.67
C ARG A 82 -12.04 -4.28 6.86
N LEU A 83 -11.71 -5.53 7.17
CA LEU A 83 -12.27 -6.27 8.31
C LEU A 83 -11.59 -5.88 9.63
N SER A 84 -10.27 -5.80 9.62
CA SER A 84 -9.43 -5.54 10.79
C SER A 84 -9.45 -4.07 11.22
N PHE A 85 -9.49 -3.13 10.27
CA PHE A 85 -9.42 -1.68 10.49
C PHE A 85 -10.63 -0.95 9.90
N LYS A 86 -11.77 -1.01 10.59
CA LYS A 86 -13.09 -0.55 10.10
C LYS A 86 -13.16 0.94 9.74
N ASN A 87 -12.27 1.75 10.32
CA ASN A 87 -12.20 3.20 10.08
C ASN A 87 -11.25 3.59 8.95
N VAL A 88 -10.55 2.63 8.34
CA VAL A 88 -9.81 2.87 7.09
C VAL A 88 -10.82 3.11 5.98
N LYS A 89 -10.85 4.36 5.49
CA LYS A 89 -11.74 4.79 4.39
C LYS A 89 -10.98 5.07 3.10
N ILE A 90 -9.67 5.28 3.19
CA ILE A 90 -8.79 5.56 2.06
C ILE A 90 -7.76 4.44 2.00
N GLY A 91 -7.64 3.79 0.85
CA GLY A 91 -6.60 2.80 0.57
C GLY A 91 -5.76 3.26 -0.62
N LEU A 92 -4.45 3.29 -0.45
CA LEU A 92 -3.49 3.65 -1.49
C LEU A 92 -2.64 2.43 -1.79
N LEU A 93 -2.68 1.94 -3.03
CA LEU A 93 -1.67 1.00 -3.53
C LEU A 93 -0.45 1.81 -3.94
N VAL A 94 0.64 1.68 -3.21
CA VAL A 94 1.87 2.45 -3.37
C VAL A 94 2.98 1.53 -3.84
N GLY A 95 3.64 1.90 -4.92
CA GLY A 95 4.73 1.11 -5.47
C GLY A 95 5.40 1.78 -6.66
N ILE A 96 6.42 1.10 -7.17
CA ILE A 96 7.13 1.54 -8.38
C ILE A 96 6.46 0.97 -9.62
N GLY A 97 6.47 1.73 -10.71
CA GLY A 97 5.87 1.34 -11.97
C GLY A 97 6.71 1.78 -13.18
N GLY A 98 6.50 1.12 -14.32
CA GLY A 98 7.03 1.57 -15.60
C GLY A 98 6.09 2.56 -16.27
N GLY A 99 6.61 3.68 -16.77
CA GLY A 99 5.87 4.61 -17.60
C GLY A 99 5.87 4.19 -19.07
N VAL A 100 4.77 4.45 -19.78
CA VAL A 100 4.69 4.32 -21.24
C VAL A 100 4.41 5.71 -21.82
N PRO A 101 5.45 6.49 -22.16
CA PRO A 101 5.27 7.84 -22.70
C PRO A 101 4.47 7.81 -24.00
N ARG A 102 3.57 8.77 -24.18
CA ARG A 102 2.80 8.96 -25.42
C ARG A 102 2.77 10.45 -25.78
N PRO A 103 2.56 10.83 -27.05
CA PRO A 103 2.34 12.23 -27.40
C PRO A 103 1.22 12.83 -26.54
N GLY A 104 1.51 13.97 -25.88
CA GLY A 104 0.59 14.63 -24.94
C GLY A 104 0.58 14.07 -23.51
N HIS A 105 1.29 12.97 -23.24
CA HIS A 105 1.43 12.36 -21.92
C HIS A 105 2.88 11.87 -21.73
N ASP A 106 3.75 12.82 -21.38
CA ASP A 106 5.17 12.58 -21.17
C ASP A 106 5.45 12.17 -19.72
N VAL A 107 5.46 10.86 -19.47
CA VAL A 107 5.82 10.28 -18.16
C VAL A 107 7.32 10.02 -18.12
N ARG A 108 8.01 10.58 -17.13
CA ARG A 108 9.46 10.50 -16.98
C ARG A 108 9.86 9.77 -15.70
N LEU A 109 11.11 9.31 -15.67
CA LEU A 109 11.67 8.72 -14.46
C LEU A 109 11.66 9.75 -13.32
N GLY A 110 11.12 9.35 -12.17
CA GLY A 110 10.97 10.23 -11.00
C GLY A 110 9.60 10.88 -10.87
N ASP A 111 8.75 10.79 -11.90
CA ASP A 111 7.37 11.26 -11.80
C ASP A 111 6.57 10.41 -10.80
N VAL A 112 5.72 11.08 -10.02
CA VAL A 112 4.70 10.44 -9.18
C VAL A 112 3.37 10.52 -9.91
N VAL A 113 2.83 9.36 -10.28
CA VAL A 113 1.55 9.25 -10.97
C VAL A 113 0.48 8.81 -9.98
N VAL A 114 -0.63 9.55 -9.93
CA VAL A 114 -1.80 9.21 -9.11
C VAL A 114 -2.97 8.88 -10.03
N GLY A 115 -3.55 7.70 -9.85
CA GLY A 115 -4.67 7.24 -10.65
C GLY A 115 -5.86 6.83 -9.79
N ALA A 116 -7.03 7.38 -10.09
CA ALA A 116 -8.32 6.98 -9.52
C ALA A 116 -9.37 6.93 -10.64
N PRO A 117 -9.24 5.99 -11.58
CA PRO A 117 -10.06 5.97 -12.79
C PRO A 117 -11.49 5.51 -12.46
N GLU A 118 -12.48 6.10 -13.13
CA GLU A 118 -13.86 5.62 -13.12
C GLU A 118 -14.03 4.33 -13.93
N TYR A 119 -13.22 4.17 -15.00
CA TYR A 119 -13.25 3.03 -15.91
C TYR A 119 -11.84 2.51 -16.19
N GLY A 120 -11.68 1.18 -16.13
CA GLY A 120 -10.41 0.51 -16.40
C GLY A 120 -9.36 0.67 -15.29
N PRO A 121 -8.22 -0.03 -15.42
CA PRO A 121 -7.15 0.03 -14.42
C PRO A 121 -6.29 1.29 -14.57
N ALA A 122 -5.90 1.91 -13.45
CA ALA A 122 -4.90 2.99 -13.43
C ALA A 122 -3.47 2.44 -13.60
N VAL A 123 -3.25 1.21 -13.12
CA VAL A 123 -1.98 0.49 -13.21
C VAL A 123 -2.26 -0.86 -13.84
N VAL A 124 -1.53 -1.18 -14.92
CA VAL A 124 -1.62 -2.47 -15.60
C VAL A 124 -0.39 -3.27 -15.27
N GLU A 125 -0.59 -4.45 -14.69
CA GLU A 125 0.48 -5.43 -14.56
C GLU A 125 0.88 -5.94 -15.95
N TYR A 126 2.14 -5.70 -16.32
CA TYR A 126 2.69 -6.15 -17.59
C TYR A 126 3.57 -7.39 -17.35
N LEU A 127 3.07 -8.56 -17.73
CA LEU A 127 3.74 -9.86 -17.54
C LEU A 127 4.76 -10.21 -18.63
N GLY A 128 5.02 -9.28 -19.58
CA GLY A 128 6.06 -9.38 -20.60
C GLY A 128 6.20 -10.74 -21.28
N LYS A 129 5.52 -10.97 -22.42
CA LYS A 129 6.08 -11.90 -23.41
C LYS A 129 6.96 -11.09 -24.35
N TRP A 130 8.27 -11.30 -24.25
CA TRP A 130 9.22 -10.85 -25.27
C TRP A 130 9.18 -11.86 -26.42
N ASN A 131 8.52 -11.49 -27.50
CA ASN A 131 8.69 -12.13 -28.80
C ASN A 131 9.82 -11.40 -29.55
N ALA A 132 10.62 -12.16 -30.30
CA ALA A 132 11.83 -11.67 -30.98
C ALA A 132 11.58 -10.55 -32.01
N GLU A 133 10.33 -10.20 -32.27
CA GLU A 133 9.92 -9.18 -33.24
C GLU A 133 9.61 -7.81 -32.60
N GLY A 134 9.69 -7.70 -31.27
CA GLY A 134 9.17 -6.51 -30.59
C GLY A 134 7.63 -6.46 -30.64
N ILE A 135 7.05 -5.31 -30.31
CA ILE A 135 5.58 -5.10 -30.17
C ILE A 135 4.84 -5.42 -31.46
#